data_AF-A0A2G5E5W4-F1
#
_entry.id   AF-A0A2G5E5W4-F1
#
_cell.length_a   1.000
_cell.length_b   1.000
_cell.length_c   1.000
_cell.angle_alpha   90.00
_cell.angle_beta   90.00
_cell.angle_gamma   90.00
#
_symmetry.space_group_name_H-M   'P 1'
#
loop_
_entity.id
_entity.type
_entity.pdbx_description
1 polymer ?
#
loop_
_entity_poly.entity_id
_entity_poly.type
_entity_poly.pdbx_seq_one_letter_code
_entity_poly.pdbx_strand_id
1 'polypeptide(L)'
;MAIIRKLPKYEVTATLQCAGNRRTAMSKTKTVKGVGWDVSAIGNATWGGAKLSDVLELVGIPKLTSVTSSGGKHVEFVSVDMCKEEKGGPYKASIPLNQATNPEADVLLAYEMNGEPLNRDHGYPLRGIVPGVIGARSVKWLDSINIIAEECQGFFMQKDYKMFPPTVDWDNINWSTRRPQMDFPVQSVICSFEDVDVVKQRKVTISGYAVSGGGRGIERVDVSVDGGQTWIEASRYQKADVPYIGDDKSSDKWAWVFFRAEAEIPRNAEIVAKAVDTAANVQPENVKDIWNLRGILNTSWHRVQVRVGHSNL
;
A
#
# COMPACT_ATOMS: atom_id res chain seq x y z
N MET A 1 4.53 24.83 -11.23
CA MET A 1 3.95 25.07 -9.89
C MET A 1 2.87 26.15 -9.84
N ALA A 2 3.10 27.37 -10.34
CA ALA A 2 2.12 28.47 -10.25
C ALA A 2 0.75 28.13 -10.88
N ILE A 3 0.71 27.42 -11.99
CA ILE A 3 -0.54 26.97 -12.64
C ILE A 3 -1.24 25.91 -11.78
N ILE A 4 -0.51 24.87 -11.34
CA ILE A 4 -1.06 23.77 -10.53
C ILE A 4 -1.68 24.27 -9.23
N ARG A 5 -1.06 25.25 -8.55
CA ARG A 5 -1.60 25.83 -7.31
C ARG A 5 -2.83 26.72 -7.50
N LYS A 6 -3.17 27.09 -8.75
CA LYS A 6 -4.39 27.86 -9.07
C LYS A 6 -5.60 26.95 -9.34
N LEU A 7 -5.39 25.66 -9.59
CA LEU A 7 -6.48 24.69 -9.68
C LEU A 7 -7.15 24.48 -8.31
N PRO A 8 -8.41 23.99 -8.28
CA PRO A 8 -9.05 23.63 -7.03
C PRO A 8 -8.17 22.68 -6.20
N LYS A 9 -7.93 23.03 -4.94
CA LYS A 9 -7.21 22.19 -3.99
C LYS A 9 -8.17 21.14 -3.44
N TYR A 10 -7.72 19.88 -3.46
CA TYR A 10 -8.37 18.76 -2.80
C TYR A 10 -7.45 18.19 -1.74
N GLU A 11 -8.05 17.65 -0.69
CA GLU A 11 -7.35 16.93 0.37
C GLU A 11 -7.84 15.48 0.38
N VAL A 12 -6.90 14.55 0.26
CA VAL A 12 -7.19 13.12 0.20
C VAL A 12 -6.35 12.41 1.24
N THR A 13 -6.98 11.81 2.25
CA THR A 13 -6.30 10.92 3.20
C THR A 13 -6.08 9.57 2.53
N ALA A 14 -4.82 9.21 2.28
CA ALA A 14 -4.46 7.97 1.60
C ALA A 14 -3.20 7.33 2.17
N THR A 15 -3.26 6.01 2.30
CA THR A 15 -2.13 5.18 2.71
C THR A 15 -1.30 4.77 1.50
N LEU A 16 0.02 4.99 1.58
CA LEU A 16 0.98 4.44 0.63
C LEU A 16 1.63 3.20 1.23
N GLN A 17 1.35 2.03 0.65
CA GLN A 17 2.02 0.78 0.99
C GLN A 17 3.06 0.43 -0.06
N CYS A 18 4.32 0.23 0.35
CA CYS A 18 5.33 -0.32 -0.53
C CYS A 18 4.97 -1.76 -0.89
N ALA A 19 5.09 -2.14 -2.18
CA ALA A 19 4.89 -3.53 -2.59
C ALA A 19 5.83 -4.50 -1.86
N GLY A 20 7.01 -4.04 -1.43
CA GLY A 20 7.97 -4.82 -0.65
C GLY A 20 7.71 -4.89 0.85
N ASN A 21 6.58 -4.35 1.36
CA ASN A 21 6.28 -4.43 2.79
C ASN A 21 6.30 -5.89 3.28
N ARG A 22 6.90 -6.13 4.45
CA ARG A 22 7.11 -7.46 5.07
C ARG A 22 7.98 -8.42 4.26
N ARG A 23 8.84 -7.93 3.36
CA ARG A 23 9.75 -8.75 2.55
C ARG A 23 10.70 -9.60 3.40
N THR A 24 11.21 -9.06 4.50
CA THR A 24 12.21 -9.77 5.33
C THR A 24 11.67 -11.11 5.82
N ALA A 25 10.41 -11.14 6.27
CA ALA A 25 9.74 -12.38 6.66
C ALA A 25 9.61 -13.39 5.51
N MET A 26 9.34 -12.93 4.28
CA MET A 26 9.33 -13.81 3.09
C MET A 26 10.72 -14.39 2.78
N SER A 27 11.76 -13.59 2.97
CA SER A 27 13.15 -14.01 2.78
C SER A 27 13.60 -15.08 3.79
N LYS A 28 12.97 -15.17 4.98
CA LYS A 28 13.22 -16.23 5.96
C LYS A 28 12.82 -17.62 5.43
N THR A 29 11.80 -17.71 4.56
CA THR A 29 11.36 -18.98 3.94
C THR A 29 12.26 -19.41 2.79
N LYS A 30 12.54 -18.49 1.86
CA LYS A 30 13.48 -18.68 0.74
C LYS A 30 13.98 -17.30 0.33
N THR A 31 15.30 -17.15 0.23
CA THR A 31 15.94 -15.85 0.00
C THR A 31 15.40 -15.16 -1.26
N VAL A 32 15.08 -13.87 -1.14
CA VAL A 32 14.59 -13.01 -2.23
C VAL A 32 15.57 -11.86 -2.45
N LYS A 33 15.63 -11.31 -3.69
CA LYS A 33 16.48 -10.14 -3.97
C LYS A 33 15.67 -8.86 -3.81
N GLY A 34 16.09 -7.99 -2.90
CA GLY A 34 15.54 -6.65 -2.69
C GLY A 34 15.92 -6.08 -1.33
N VAL A 35 15.68 -4.78 -1.12
CA VAL A 35 15.86 -4.15 0.20
C VAL A 35 14.97 -4.86 1.23
N GLY A 36 15.55 -5.25 2.35
CA GLY A 36 14.82 -5.87 3.46
C GLY A 36 13.88 -4.85 4.09
N TRP A 37 12.60 -5.17 4.12
CA TRP A 37 11.58 -4.40 4.80
C TRP A 37 10.89 -5.31 5.81
N ASP A 38 10.81 -4.81 7.03
CA ASP A 38 9.98 -5.44 8.05
C ASP A 38 8.52 -4.99 7.88
N VAL A 39 7.81 -4.73 8.97
CA VAL A 39 6.37 -4.48 8.94
C VAL A 39 5.94 -3.03 8.64
N SER A 40 6.89 -2.09 8.54
CA SER A 40 6.60 -0.65 8.51
C SER A 40 6.86 0.04 7.17
N ALA A 41 6.93 -0.70 6.05
CA ALA A 41 7.05 -0.08 4.72
C ALA A 41 5.68 0.42 4.20
N ILE A 42 5.00 1.20 5.04
CA ILE A 42 3.65 1.72 4.87
C ILE A 42 3.52 3.02 5.66
N GLY A 43 2.72 3.97 5.17
CA GLY A 43 2.36 5.17 5.93
C GLY A 43 1.10 5.84 5.40
N ASN A 44 0.36 6.50 6.30
CA ASN A 44 -0.86 7.24 5.99
C ASN A 44 -0.65 8.75 6.16
N ALA A 45 -1.17 9.54 5.24
CA ALA A 45 -1.11 10.99 5.28
C ALA A 45 -2.32 11.63 4.59
N THR A 46 -2.59 12.88 4.92
CA THR A 46 -3.50 13.74 4.16
C THR A 46 -2.72 14.48 3.08
N TRP A 47 -3.00 14.18 1.82
CA TRP A 47 -2.30 14.75 0.66
C TRP A 47 -3.10 15.92 0.11
N GLY A 48 -2.45 17.09 0.00
CA GLY A 48 -3.04 18.31 -0.56
C GLY A 48 -2.54 18.56 -1.98
N GLY A 49 -3.44 18.75 -2.94
CA GLY A 49 -3.05 18.89 -4.34
C GLY A 49 -4.18 19.22 -5.29
N ALA A 50 -3.86 19.26 -6.58
CA ALA A 50 -4.86 19.33 -7.65
C ALA A 50 -5.22 17.91 -8.11
N LYS A 51 -6.49 17.64 -8.42
CA LYS A 51 -6.87 16.37 -9.05
C LYS A 51 -6.26 16.26 -10.44
N LEU A 52 -5.71 15.09 -10.76
CA LEU A 52 -5.17 14.82 -12.09
C LEU A 52 -6.25 14.95 -13.16
N SER A 53 -7.49 14.56 -12.85
CA SER A 53 -8.62 14.72 -13.76
C SER A 53 -8.85 16.16 -14.18
N ASP A 54 -8.65 17.14 -13.28
CA ASP A 54 -8.83 18.56 -13.58
C ASP A 54 -7.64 19.10 -14.41
N VAL A 55 -6.43 18.61 -14.15
CA VAL A 55 -5.24 18.94 -14.93
C VAL A 55 -5.37 18.41 -16.36
N LEU A 56 -5.90 17.20 -16.53
CA LEU A 56 -6.13 16.59 -17.85
C LEU A 56 -7.25 17.31 -18.63
N GLU A 57 -8.28 17.78 -17.93
CA GLU A 57 -9.35 18.59 -18.52
C GLU A 57 -8.82 19.92 -19.08
N LEU A 58 -7.85 20.57 -18.40
CA LEU A 58 -7.19 21.78 -18.92
C LEU A 58 -6.47 21.58 -20.26
N VAL A 59 -6.01 20.36 -20.54
CA VAL A 59 -5.32 20.03 -21.81
C VAL A 59 -6.24 19.34 -22.82
N GLY A 60 -7.56 19.42 -22.60
CA GLY A 60 -8.58 18.94 -23.54
C GLY A 60 -8.91 17.46 -23.44
N ILE A 61 -8.58 16.78 -22.33
CA ILE A 61 -8.98 15.40 -22.08
C ILE A 61 -10.13 15.40 -21.05
N PRO A 62 -11.38 15.14 -21.48
CA PRO A 62 -12.53 15.17 -20.56
C PRO A 62 -12.42 14.13 -19.44
N LYS A 63 -13.12 14.41 -18.33
CA LYS A 63 -13.33 13.44 -17.26
C LYS A 63 -13.97 12.15 -17.79
N LEU A 64 -13.68 11.03 -17.14
CA LEU A 64 -14.20 9.69 -17.48
C LEU A 64 -13.79 9.20 -18.89
N THR A 65 -12.68 9.72 -19.44
CA THR A 65 -12.15 9.28 -20.74
C THR A 65 -11.32 8.01 -20.58
N SER A 66 -11.66 6.96 -21.36
CA SER A 66 -10.87 5.73 -21.39
C SER A 66 -9.80 5.71 -22.49
N VAL A 67 -10.04 6.38 -23.61
CA VAL A 67 -9.11 6.51 -24.74
C VAL A 67 -9.24 7.90 -25.36
N THR A 68 -8.13 8.57 -25.69
CA THR A 68 -8.16 9.86 -26.41
C THR A 68 -8.39 9.67 -27.91
N SER A 69 -8.74 10.74 -28.63
CA SER A 69 -8.86 10.72 -30.10
C SER A 69 -7.54 10.36 -30.81
N SER A 70 -6.40 10.64 -30.17
CA SER A 70 -5.05 10.25 -30.62
C SER A 70 -4.64 8.83 -30.20
N GLY A 71 -5.54 8.06 -29.59
CA GLY A 71 -5.30 6.67 -29.19
C GLY A 71 -4.57 6.48 -27.85
N GLY A 72 -4.39 7.54 -27.06
CA GLY A 72 -3.79 7.47 -25.72
C GLY A 72 -4.70 6.73 -24.73
N LYS A 73 -4.15 5.78 -23.98
CA LYS A 73 -4.89 4.92 -23.02
C LYS A 73 -4.27 4.90 -21.62
N HIS A 74 -3.08 5.48 -21.45
CA HIS A 74 -2.36 5.52 -20.19
C HIS A 74 -1.79 6.91 -19.94
N VAL A 75 -1.61 7.22 -18.65
CA VAL A 75 -0.89 8.41 -18.18
C VAL A 75 0.41 7.95 -17.53
N GLU A 76 1.53 8.30 -18.14
CA GLU A 76 2.87 8.06 -17.61
C GLU A 76 3.34 9.28 -16.81
N PHE A 77 3.89 9.01 -15.63
CA PHE A 77 4.57 9.97 -14.77
C PHE A 77 6.07 9.71 -14.85
N VAL A 78 6.82 10.77 -15.17
CA VAL A 78 8.28 10.72 -15.26
C VAL A 78 8.86 11.57 -14.14
N SER A 79 9.78 10.97 -13.36
CA SER A 79 10.53 11.69 -12.32
C SER A 79 11.72 12.44 -12.94
N VAL A 80 12.27 13.40 -12.19
CA VAL A 80 13.57 14.03 -12.49
C VAL A 80 14.76 13.23 -11.92
N ASP A 81 14.50 12.19 -11.12
CA ASP A 81 15.59 11.39 -10.54
C ASP A 81 16.38 10.60 -11.59
N MET A 82 17.47 9.96 -11.17
CA MET A 82 18.31 9.13 -12.05
C MET A 82 18.55 7.77 -11.38
N CYS A 83 18.06 6.72 -12.02
CA CYS A 83 18.08 5.35 -11.50
C CYS A 83 19.12 4.50 -12.24
N LYS A 84 19.88 3.66 -11.52
CA LYS A 84 20.86 2.75 -12.13
C LYS A 84 20.18 1.71 -13.03
N GLU A 85 18.99 1.27 -12.64
CA GLU A 85 18.11 0.33 -13.34
C GLU A 85 17.66 0.86 -14.71
N GLU A 86 17.56 2.17 -14.84
CA GLU A 86 17.23 2.90 -16.08
C GLU A 86 18.49 3.43 -16.77
N LYS A 87 19.67 2.90 -16.44
CA LYS A 87 20.98 3.31 -17.00
C LYS A 87 21.26 4.81 -16.86
N GLY A 88 20.87 5.38 -15.72
CA GLY A 88 20.96 6.83 -15.46
C GLY A 88 19.73 7.62 -15.91
N GLY A 89 18.73 6.97 -16.50
CA GLY A 89 17.43 7.57 -16.80
C GLY A 89 16.48 7.64 -15.59
N PRO A 90 15.31 8.27 -15.76
CA PRO A 90 14.39 8.57 -14.67
C PRO A 90 13.52 7.41 -14.25
N TYR A 91 13.08 7.44 -12.99
CA TYR A 91 11.97 6.61 -12.51
C TYR A 91 10.68 6.96 -13.27
N LYS A 92 9.98 5.94 -13.76
CA LYS A 92 8.72 6.08 -14.50
C LYS A 92 7.70 5.06 -14.01
N ALA A 93 6.44 5.47 -13.97
CA ALA A 93 5.29 4.59 -13.81
C ALA A 93 4.10 5.13 -14.60
N SER A 94 3.14 4.28 -14.92
CA SER A 94 1.90 4.74 -15.54
C SER A 94 0.66 4.16 -14.88
N ILE A 95 -0.46 4.86 -15.02
CA ILE A 95 -1.80 4.37 -14.68
C ILE A 95 -2.69 4.38 -15.93
N PRO A 96 -3.74 3.55 -15.98
CA PRO A 96 -4.77 3.65 -17.02
C PRO A 96 -5.42 5.04 -17.09
N LEU A 97 -5.73 5.50 -18.31
CA LEU A 97 -6.34 6.82 -18.53
C LEU A 97 -7.72 6.94 -17.90
N ASN A 98 -8.51 5.86 -17.90
CA ASN A 98 -9.81 5.83 -17.23
C ASN A 98 -9.69 6.07 -15.71
N GLN A 99 -8.62 5.60 -15.07
CA GLN A 99 -8.35 5.88 -13.66
C GLN A 99 -7.89 7.34 -13.48
N ALA A 100 -6.99 7.82 -14.33
CA ALA A 100 -6.45 9.18 -14.26
C ALA A 100 -7.51 10.27 -14.46
N THR A 101 -8.51 10.01 -15.31
CA THR A 101 -9.58 10.95 -15.67
C THR A 101 -10.84 10.78 -14.82
N ASN A 102 -10.90 9.77 -13.94
CA ASN A 102 -12.02 9.57 -13.02
C ASN A 102 -11.82 10.41 -11.74
N PRO A 103 -12.66 11.43 -11.48
CA PRO A 103 -12.56 12.22 -10.26
C PRO A 103 -12.75 11.42 -8.97
N GLU A 104 -13.46 10.28 -9.00
CA GLU A 104 -13.71 9.43 -7.83
C GLU A 104 -12.52 8.52 -7.45
N ALA A 105 -11.55 8.39 -8.36
CA ALA A 105 -10.29 7.68 -8.10
C ALA A 105 -9.30 8.54 -7.30
N ASP A 106 -9.60 9.83 -7.09
CA ASP A 106 -8.84 10.76 -6.26
C ASP A 106 -7.32 10.80 -6.55
N VAL A 107 -6.93 10.59 -7.81
CA VAL A 107 -5.53 10.72 -8.23
C VAL A 107 -5.13 12.20 -8.13
N LEU A 108 -4.09 12.49 -7.35
CA LEU A 108 -3.63 13.86 -7.10
C LEU A 108 -2.24 14.11 -7.70
N LEU A 109 -2.06 15.35 -8.17
CA LEU A 109 -0.76 16.01 -8.19
C LEU A 109 -0.59 16.76 -6.87
N ALA A 110 0.01 16.08 -5.89
CA ALA A 110 0.16 16.57 -4.53
C ALA A 110 1.38 17.49 -4.40
N TYR A 111 1.20 18.60 -3.70
CA TYR A 111 2.25 19.56 -3.33
C TYR A 111 2.29 19.83 -1.81
N GLU A 112 1.36 19.24 -1.06
CA GLU A 112 1.27 19.27 0.40
C GLU A 112 1.08 17.85 0.97
N MET A 113 1.59 17.63 2.18
CA MET A 113 1.44 16.41 2.97
C MET A 113 1.25 16.81 4.43
N ASN A 114 0.13 16.40 5.02
CA ASN A 114 -0.28 16.74 6.38
C ASN A 114 -0.34 18.25 6.64
N GLY A 115 -0.90 19.00 5.69
CA GLY A 115 -1.06 20.46 5.79
C GLY A 115 0.19 21.28 5.48
N GLU A 116 1.35 20.64 5.39
CA GLU A 116 2.63 21.29 5.12
C GLU A 116 3.09 21.08 3.67
N PRO A 117 3.91 21.98 3.10
CA PRO A 117 4.57 21.73 1.82
C PRO A 117 5.31 20.38 1.82
N LEU A 118 5.28 19.67 0.70
CA LEU A 118 6.04 18.43 0.56
C LEU A 118 7.50 18.63 0.97
N ASN A 119 8.05 17.67 1.71
CA ASN A 119 9.49 17.62 1.94
C ASN A 119 10.22 17.01 0.73
N ARG A 120 11.55 17.12 0.72
CA ARG A 120 12.39 16.59 -0.37
C ARG A 120 12.23 15.07 -0.53
N ASP A 121 12.25 14.31 0.56
CA ASP A 121 12.20 12.84 0.50
C ASP A 121 10.87 12.29 -0.03
N HIS A 122 9.79 13.05 0.14
CA HIS A 122 8.44 12.73 -0.30
C HIS A 122 8.06 13.40 -1.62
N GLY A 123 8.98 14.07 -2.32
CA GLY A 123 8.77 14.47 -3.71
C GLY A 123 8.53 15.96 -3.94
N TYR A 124 8.99 16.85 -3.07
CA TYR A 124 8.97 18.29 -3.34
C TYR A 124 9.54 18.63 -4.75
N PRO A 125 8.91 19.52 -5.54
CA PRO A 125 7.74 20.32 -5.19
C PRO A 125 6.40 19.67 -5.54
N LEU A 126 6.41 18.54 -6.25
CA LEU A 126 5.21 17.91 -6.77
C LEU A 126 5.41 16.40 -6.95
N ARG A 127 4.43 15.62 -6.52
CA ARG A 127 4.39 14.17 -6.73
C ARG A 127 3.03 13.72 -7.25
N GLY A 128 2.99 12.55 -7.86
CA GLY A 128 1.76 11.79 -8.03
C GLY A 128 1.37 11.09 -6.74
N ILE A 129 0.08 11.08 -6.42
CA ILE A 129 -0.54 10.19 -5.45
C ILE A 129 -1.65 9.42 -6.17
N VAL A 130 -1.55 8.09 -6.13
CA VAL A 130 -2.52 7.17 -6.75
C VAL A 130 -3.13 6.32 -5.62
N PRO A 131 -4.26 6.75 -5.03
CA PRO A 131 -4.88 6.04 -3.92
C PRO A 131 -5.29 4.60 -4.28
N GLY A 132 -5.23 3.69 -3.29
CA GLY A 132 -5.59 2.28 -3.47
C GLY A 132 -4.64 1.46 -4.37
N VAL A 133 -3.51 2.04 -4.79
CA VAL A 133 -2.50 1.40 -5.64
C VAL A 133 -1.18 1.30 -4.85
N ILE A 134 -0.33 0.32 -5.19
CA ILE A 134 0.99 0.19 -4.56
C ILE A 134 1.79 1.49 -4.67
N GLY A 135 2.56 1.81 -3.62
CA GLY A 135 3.28 3.09 -3.51
C GLY A 135 4.23 3.39 -4.68
N ALA A 136 4.71 2.35 -5.39
CA ALA A 136 5.55 2.48 -6.58
C ALA A 136 4.93 3.35 -7.68
N ARG A 137 3.59 3.40 -7.80
CA ARG A 137 2.93 4.18 -8.87
C ARG A 137 2.74 5.66 -8.51
N SER A 138 2.96 6.02 -7.25
CA SER A 138 2.91 7.40 -6.77
C SER A 138 4.28 8.08 -6.96
N VAL A 139 4.61 8.41 -8.22
CA VAL A 139 5.94 8.93 -8.61
C VAL A 139 6.27 10.25 -7.92
N LYS A 140 7.47 10.35 -7.37
CA LYS A 140 7.99 11.55 -6.69
C LYS A 140 8.79 12.44 -7.65
N TRP A 141 8.93 13.71 -7.31
CA TRP A 141 9.73 14.68 -8.06
C TRP A 141 9.35 14.73 -9.55
N LEU A 142 8.07 14.99 -9.81
CA LEU A 142 7.52 14.93 -11.16
C LEU A 142 8.18 15.97 -12.08
N ASP A 143 8.64 15.49 -13.23
CA ASP A 143 9.18 16.27 -14.33
C ASP A 143 8.13 16.43 -15.44
N SER A 144 7.58 15.31 -15.91
CA SER A 144 6.60 15.29 -17.00
C SER A 144 5.47 14.28 -16.78
N ILE A 145 4.33 14.56 -17.42
CA ILE A 145 3.14 13.73 -17.45
C ILE A 145 2.79 13.49 -18.92
N ASN A 146 2.89 12.26 -19.38
CA ASN A 146 2.76 11.89 -20.79
C ASN A 146 1.51 11.05 -21.01
N ILE A 147 0.74 11.37 -22.05
CA ILE A 147 -0.41 10.56 -22.48
C ILE A 147 0.07 9.62 -23.59
N ILE A 148 0.01 8.32 -23.32
CA ILE A 148 0.61 7.29 -24.18
C ILE A 148 -0.38 6.19 -24.54
N ALA A 149 -0.21 5.58 -25.71
CA ALA A 149 -1.13 4.57 -26.25
C ALA A 149 -1.07 3.22 -25.52
N GLU A 150 0.11 2.88 -25.01
CA GLU A 150 0.40 1.62 -24.32
C GLU A 150 0.97 1.91 -22.93
N GLU A 151 0.97 0.91 -22.06
CA GLU A 151 1.54 1.02 -20.72
C GLU A 151 3.02 1.48 -20.76
N CYS A 152 3.46 2.23 -19.74
CA CYS A 152 4.85 2.67 -19.62
C CYS A 152 5.83 1.51 -19.77
N GLN A 153 6.81 1.68 -20.66
CA GLN A 153 7.83 0.68 -20.96
C GLN A 153 9.06 0.76 -20.03
N GLY A 154 9.01 1.60 -19.00
CA GLY A 154 10.07 1.77 -18.01
C GLY A 154 10.35 0.48 -17.22
N PHE A 155 11.58 0.37 -16.72
CA PHE A 155 12.08 -0.78 -15.97
C PHE A 155 11.16 -1.16 -14.81
N PHE A 156 10.75 -0.18 -14.00
CA PHE A 156 9.92 -0.41 -12.81
C PHE A 156 8.45 -0.78 -13.13
N MET A 157 8.01 -0.63 -14.37
CA MET A 157 6.73 -1.17 -14.84
C MET A 157 6.91 -2.56 -15.44
N GLN A 158 7.91 -2.72 -16.32
CA GLN A 158 8.03 -3.93 -17.14
C GLN A 158 8.85 -5.06 -16.50
N LYS A 159 9.85 -4.71 -15.69
CA LYS A 159 10.87 -5.60 -15.12
C LYS A 159 10.95 -5.54 -13.59
N ASP A 160 9.93 -4.98 -12.94
CA ASP A 160 9.76 -5.02 -11.49
C ASP A 160 8.28 -4.98 -11.09
N TYR A 161 7.99 -5.05 -9.78
CA TYR A 161 6.67 -4.89 -9.19
C TYR A 161 5.57 -5.73 -9.88
N LYS A 162 5.88 -7.01 -10.12
CA LYS A 162 4.98 -8.02 -10.70
C LYS A 162 4.91 -9.24 -9.79
N MET A 163 3.70 -9.73 -9.55
CA MET A 163 3.47 -10.89 -8.67
C MET A 163 3.61 -12.19 -9.49
N PHE A 164 4.64 -12.98 -9.17
CA PHE A 164 4.89 -14.28 -9.79
C PHE A 164 4.47 -15.43 -8.86
N PRO A 165 4.13 -16.61 -9.39
CA PRO A 165 3.88 -17.78 -8.55
C PRO A 165 5.17 -18.32 -7.91
N PRO A 166 5.09 -19.13 -6.84
CA PRO A 166 6.26 -19.64 -6.12
C PRO A 166 7.22 -20.52 -6.95
N THR A 167 6.76 -21.05 -8.07
CA THR A 167 7.55 -21.89 -8.99
C THR A 167 8.52 -21.10 -9.87
N VAL A 168 8.41 -19.76 -9.91
CA VAL A 168 9.28 -18.91 -10.73
C VAL A 168 10.48 -18.43 -9.91
N ASP A 169 11.67 -18.54 -10.51
CA ASP A 169 12.94 -18.07 -9.97
C ASP A 169 13.70 -17.22 -11.00
N TRP A 170 14.98 -16.93 -10.75
CA TRP A 170 15.80 -16.08 -11.62
C TRP A 170 16.22 -16.75 -12.93
N ASP A 171 16.20 -18.08 -13.00
CA ASP A 171 16.63 -18.84 -14.17
C ASP A 171 15.48 -19.02 -15.17
N ASN A 172 14.22 -19.04 -14.68
CA ASN A 172 13.03 -19.26 -15.50
C ASN A 172 12.09 -18.05 -15.62
N ILE A 173 12.42 -16.90 -15.03
CA ILE A 173 11.56 -15.71 -15.04
C ILE A 173 11.27 -15.21 -16.47
N ASN A 174 9.98 -15.10 -16.79
CA ASN A 174 9.50 -14.35 -17.94
C ASN A 174 8.57 -13.20 -17.52
N TRP A 175 9.11 -11.98 -17.56
CA TRP A 175 8.44 -10.75 -17.14
C TRP A 175 7.13 -10.43 -17.87
N SER A 176 6.97 -10.86 -19.12
CA SER A 176 5.75 -10.56 -19.90
C SER A 176 4.57 -11.45 -19.50
N THR A 177 4.79 -12.55 -18.77
CA THR A 177 3.71 -13.44 -18.30
C THR A 177 2.86 -12.82 -17.19
N ARG A 178 3.32 -11.72 -16.59
CA ARG A 178 2.61 -11.02 -15.51
C ARG A 178 2.41 -9.56 -15.86
N ARG A 179 1.22 -9.06 -15.52
CA ARG A 179 0.89 -7.64 -15.60
C ARG A 179 1.50 -6.89 -14.42
N PRO A 180 1.87 -5.60 -14.56
CA PRO A 180 2.35 -4.82 -13.44
C PRO A 180 1.32 -4.76 -12.32
N GLN A 181 1.81 -4.86 -11.09
CA GLN A 181 0.95 -4.73 -9.92
C GLN A 181 0.48 -3.28 -9.79
N MET A 182 -0.83 -3.10 -9.69
CA MET A 182 -1.49 -1.81 -9.46
C MET A 182 -2.14 -1.84 -8.07
N ASP A 183 -3.37 -2.35 -7.97
CA ASP A 183 -4.06 -2.64 -6.70
C ASP A 183 -3.21 -3.59 -5.81
N PHE A 184 -3.49 -3.68 -4.51
CA PHE A 184 -2.86 -4.62 -3.58
C PHE A 184 -3.90 -5.32 -2.69
N PRO A 185 -3.66 -6.59 -2.32
CA PRO A 185 -4.60 -7.37 -1.52
C PRO A 185 -4.68 -6.87 -0.07
N VAL A 186 -5.70 -7.34 0.64
CA VAL A 186 -5.86 -7.10 2.09
C VAL A 186 -4.60 -7.48 2.86
N GLN A 187 -4.21 -6.64 3.82
CA GLN A 187 -3.03 -6.76 4.67
C GLN A 187 -3.42 -6.39 6.10
N SER A 188 -2.78 -7.04 7.08
CA SER A 188 -2.77 -6.59 8.47
C SER A 188 -1.50 -7.01 9.20
N VAL A 189 -1.15 -6.24 10.21
CA VAL A 189 0.07 -6.39 11.01
C VAL A 189 -0.20 -5.94 12.43
N ILE A 190 0.18 -6.77 13.41
CA ILE A 190 0.40 -6.39 14.81
C ILE A 190 1.64 -5.49 14.95
N CYS A 191 1.50 -4.35 15.62
CA CYS A 191 2.59 -3.39 15.87
C CYS A 191 2.85 -3.15 17.37
N SER A 192 2.01 -3.66 18.26
CA SER A 192 2.15 -3.48 19.72
C SER A 192 3.21 -4.39 20.36
N PHE A 193 3.81 -5.30 19.59
CA PHE A 193 4.83 -6.24 20.01
C PHE A 193 5.88 -6.38 18.92
N GLU A 194 7.10 -6.70 19.32
CA GLU A 194 8.14 -7.21 18.42
C GLU A 194 7.83 -8.67 17.98
N ASP A 195 8.56 -9.18 16.98
CA ASP A 195 8.47 -10.59 16.52
C ASP A 195 8.55 -11.58 17.70
N VAL A 196 9.37 -11.26 18.70
CA VAL A 196 9.52 -11.98 19.97
C VAL A 196 9.55 -10.98 21.11
N ASP A 197 8.63 -11.11 22.06
CA ASP A 197 8.47 -10.14 23.15
C ASP A 197 8.22 -10.81 24.51
N VAL A 198 8.48 -10.08 25.60
CA VAL A 198 8.26 -10.52 26.99
C VAL A 198 7.44 -9.48 27.75
N VAL A 199 6.25 -9.88 28.19
CA VAL A 199 5.34 -9.03 28.96
C VAL A 199 5.31 -9.42 30.44
N LYS A 200 4.94 -8.47 31.30
CA LYS A 200 4.82 -8.68 32.76
C LYS A 200 3.45 -9.25 33.18
N GLN A 201 2.42 -9.00 32.39
CA GLN A 201 1.03 -9.34 32.72
C GLN A 201 0.42 -10.19 31.61
N ARG A 202 -0.55 -11.04 31.98
CA ARG A 202 -1.29 -11.86 31.02
C ARG A 202 -2.32 -11.06 30.24
N LYS A 203 -2.92 -10.03 30.84
CA LYS A 203 -3.82 -9.14 30.12
C LYS A 203 -3.00 -8.18 29.27
N VAL A 204 -3.19 -8.24 27.96
CA VAL A 204 -2.44 -7.43 26.99
C VAL A 204 -3.36 -6.70 26.04
N THR A 205 -2.89 -5.57 25.52
CA THR A 205 -3.51 -4.87 24.39
C THR A 205 -2.75 -5.23 23.12
N ILE A 206 -3.44 -5.81 22.14
CA ILE A 206 -2.91 -6.17 20.83
C ILE A 206 -3.43 -5.12 19.85
N SER A 207 -2.53 -4.40 19.18
CA SER A 207 -2.93 -3.36 18.22
C SER A 207 -2.01 -3.29 17.02
N GLY A 208 -2.53 -2.75 15.93
CA GLY A 208 -1.80 -2.62 14.67
C GLY A 208 -2.64 -1.98 13.58
N TYR A 209 -2.28 -2.23 12.33
CA TYR A 209 -2.99 -1.68 11.17
C TYR A 209 -3.51 -2.79 10.25
N ALA A 210 -4.55 -2.47 9.49
CA ALA A 210 -5.05 -3.25 8.37
C ALA A 210 -5.36 -2.32 7.19
N VAL A 211 -5.20 -2.80 5.95
CA VAL A 211 -5.45 -2.02 4.73
C VAL A 211 -5.74 -2.94 3.56
N SER A 212 -6.58 -2.51 2.61
CA SER A 212 -6.74 -3.14 1.30
C SER A 212 -6.61 -2.08 0.22
N GLY A 213 -6.15 -2.46 -0.97
CA GLY A 213 -6.09 -1.55 -2.12
C GLY A 213 -7.47 -1.31 -2.74
N GLY A 214 -7.50 -0.62 -3.86
CA GLY A 214 -8.70 -0.40 -4.67
C GLY A 214 -9.85 0.35 -3.96
N GLY A 215 -9.61 0.90 -2.77
CA GLY A 215 -10.60 1.66 -2.01
C GLY A 215 -11.52 0.79 -1.18
N ARG A 216 -11.15 -0.49 -0.98
CA ARG A 216 -11.91 -1.44 -0.15
C ARG A 216 -11.59 -1.20 1.32
N GLY A 217 -12.60 -0.90 2.12
CA GLY A 217 -12.48 -0.86 3.58
C GLY A 217 -12.16 -2.23 4.17
N ILE A 218 -11.76 -2.24 5.44
CA ILE A 218 -11.59 -3.45 6.24
C ILE A 218 -12.90 -3.77 6.93
N GLU A 219 -13.50 -4.93 6.65
CA GLU A 219 -14.77 -5.38 7.23
C GLU A 219 -14.57 -6.17 8.53
N ARG A 220 -13.42 -6.79 8.74
CA ARG A 220 -13.11 -7.45 10.02
C ARG A 220 -11.61 -7.59 10.23
N VAL A 221 -11.19 -7.57 11.50
CA VAL A 221 -9.85 -8.01 11.91
C VAL A 221 -10.01 -9.05 13.00
N ASP A 222 -9.47 -10.24 12.76
CA ASP A 222 -9.50 -11.37 13.68
C ASP A 222 -8.12 -11.49 14.35
N VAL A 223 -8.12 -11.58 15.68
CA VAL A 223 -6.92 -11.79 16.51
C VAL A 223 -7.03 -13.11 17.25
N SER A 224 -5.97 -13.91 17.21
CA SER A 224 -5.83 -15.17 17.94
C SER A 224 -4.67 -15.08 18.93
N VAL A 225 -4.77 -15.79 20.06
CA VAL A 225 -3.71 -15.92 21.07
C VAL A 225 -3.21 -17.36 21.24
N ASP A 226 -3.67 -18.27 20.37
CA ASP A 226 -3.42 -19.71 20.40
C ASP A 226 -2.89 -20.25 19.05
N GLY A 227 -2.24 -19.39 18.27
CA GLY A 227 -1.63 -19.76 16.98
C GLY A 227 -2.62 -19.83 15.80
N GLY A 228 -3.82 -19.28 15.95
CA GLY A 228 -4.86 -19.24 14.92
C GLY A 228 -5.95 -20.31 15.05
N GLN A 229 -6.07 -20.97 16.21
CA GLN A 229 -7.10 -21.98 16.45
C GLN A 229 -8.44 -21.34 16.80
N THR A 230 -8.42 -20.33 17.66
CA THR A 230 -9.60 -19.52 18.03
C THR A 230 -9.36 -18.05 17.76
N TRP A 231 -10.44 -17.29 17.55
CA TRP A 231 -10.39 -15.91 17.08
C TRP A 231 -11.31 -15.01 17.90
N ILE A 232 -10.82 -13.81 18.19
CA ILE A 232 -11.56 -12.70 18.80
C ILE A 232 -11.57 -11.58 17.76
N GLU A 233 -12.73 -10.99 17.51
CA GLU A 233 -12.82 -9.82 16.64
C GLU A 233 -12.23 -8.59 17.35
N ALA A 234 -11.29 -7.93 16.68
CA ALA A 234 -10.72 -6.68 17.16
C ALA A 234 -11.62 -5.49 16.81
N SER A 235 -11.68 -4.51 17.70
CA SER A 235 -12.23 -3.19 17.38
C SER A 235 -11.42 -2.53 16.26
N ARG A 236 -12.07 -1.74 15.41
CA ARG A 236 -11.50 -1.08 14.23
C ARG A 236 -11.82 0.41 14.26
N TYR A 237 -10.87 1.27 13.90
CA TYR A 237 -11.04 2.72 13.90
C TYR A 237 -10.09 3.43 12.93
N GLN A 238 -10.47 4.65 12.52
CA GLN A 238 -9.64 5.55 11.71
C GLN A 238 -9.47 6.91 12.40
N LYS A 239 -10.59 7.58 12.68
CA LYS A 239 -10.65 8.90 13.32
C LYS A 239 -11.10 8.75 14.77
N ALA A 240 -10.62 9.61 15.66
CA ALA A 240 -11.11 9.66 17.02
C ALA A 240 -12.61 10.02 17.03
N ASP A 241 -13.37 9.37 17.90
CA ASP A 241 -14.80 9.63 18.14
C ASP A 241 -15.75 9.48 16.94
N VAL A 242 -15.28 8.95 15.81
CA VAL A 242 -16.10 8.60 14.64
C VAL A 242 -16.11 7.09 14.48
N PRO A 243 -17.28 6.42 14.64
CA PRO A 243 -17.38 4.99 14.38
C PRO A 243 -16.95 4.66 12.95
N TYR A 244 -16.07 3.68 12.81
CA TYR A 244 -15.64 3.22 11.50
C TYR A 244 -16.62 2.17 10.95
N ILE A 245 -17.06 2.38 9.71
CA ILE A 245 -17.90 1.44 8.95
C ILE A 245 -17.27 1.26 7.56
N GLY A 246 -17.08 0.01 7.13
CA GLY A 246 -16.49 -0.28 5.81
C GLY A 246 -17.28 0.38 4.68
N ASP A 247 -16.57 1.07 3.79
CA ASP A 247 -17.10 1.75 2.60
C ASP A 247 -18.21 2.80 2.84
N ASP A 248 -18.44 3.21 4.09
CA ASP A 248 -19.33 4.33 4.42
C ASP A 248 -18.71 5.68 4.04
N LYS A 249 -19.56 6.68 3.77
CA LYS A 249 -19.13 8.03 3.40
C LYS A 249 -18.31 8.75 4.48
N SER A 250 -18.46 8.36 5.75
CA SER A 250 -17.68 8.92 6.87
C SER A 250 -16.25 8.34 6.96
N SER A 251 -16.01 7.20 6.33
CA SER A 251 -14.73 6.49 6.32
C SER A 251 -13.79 7.00 5.24
N ASP A 252 -12.49 6.99 5.56
CA ASP A 252 -11.45 7.33 4.59
C ASP A 252 -11.10 6.07 3.79
N LYS A 253 -11.81 5.84 2.68
CA LYS A 253 -11.70 4.60 1.85
C LYS A 253 -10.29 4.27 1.34
N TRP A 254 -9.39 5.26 1.28
CA TRP A 254 -8.01 5.08 0.83
C TRP A 254 -7.00 4.94 1.98
N ALA A 255 -7.44 5.09 3.23
CA ALA A 255 -6.61 5.03 4.41
C ALA A 255 -6.63 3.64 5.03
N TRP A 256 -5.56 3.28 5.75
CA TRP A 256 -5.55 2.13 6.63
C TRP A 256 -6.64 2.24 7.71
N VAL A 257 -6.85 1.15 8.41
CA VAL A 257 -7.73 1.03 9.58
C VAL A 257 -6.88 0.50 10.71
N PHE A 258 -6.85 1.21 11.84
CA PHE A 258 -6.22 0.69 13.03
C PHE A 258 -7.13 -0.35 13.69
N PHE A 259 -6.53 -1.36 14.31
CA PHE A 259 -7.26 -2.33 15.10
C PHE A 259 -6.72 -2.44 16.52
N ARG A 260 -7.59 -2.84 17.44
CA ARG A 260 -7.25 -3.11 18.84
C ARG A 260 -8.10 -4.24 19.43
N ALA A 261 -7.46 -5.17 20.12
CA ALA A 261 -8.09 -6.21 20.93
C ALA A 261 -7.45 -6.25 22.33
N GLU A 262 -8.27 -6.45 23.36
CA GLU A 262 -7.78 -6.84 24.68
C GLU A 262 -7.96 -8.35 24.84
N ALA A 263 -6.92 -9.04 25.30
CA ALA A 263 -6.96 -10.48 25.53
C ALA A 263 -6.12 -10.87 26.73
N GLU A 264 -6.51 -11.95 27.40
CA GLU A 264 -5.62 -12.67 28.30
C GLU A 264 -4.83 -13.71 27.51
N ILE A 265 -3.50 -13.66 27.63
CA ILE A 265 -2.61 -14.59 26.92
C ILE A 265 -2.11 -15.71 27.86
N PRO A 266 -1.90 -16.93 27.33
CA PRO A 266 -1.17 -17.97 28.03
C PRO A 266 0.28 -17.55 28.31
N ARG A 267 1.01 -18.34 29.12
CA ARG A 267 2.41 -18.05 29.48
C ARG A 267 3.33 -17.95 28.25
N ASN A 268 3.06 -18.75 27.22
CA ASN A 268 3.68 -18.65 25.91
C ASN A 268 2.55 -18.57 24.89
N ALA A 269 2.43 -17.44 24.20
CA ALA A 269 1.37 -17.20 23.23
C ALA A 269 1.97 -16.94 21.86
N GLU A 270 1.43 -17.61 20.84
CA GLU A 270 1.57 -17.15 19.46
C GLU A 270 0.36 -16.29 19.13
N ILE A 271 0.57 -14.98 19.05
CA ILE A 271 -0.48 -14.03 18.72
C ILE A 271 -0.51 -13.87 17.20
N VAL A 272 -1.68 -14.04 16.61
CA VAL A 272 -1.88 -14.00 15.16
C VAL A 272 -2.93 -12.95 14.81
N ALA A 273 -2.71 -12.16 13.76
CA ALA A 273 -3.71 -11.25 13.21
C ALA A 273 -3.94 -11.51 11.71
N LYS A 274 -5.21 -11.43 11.30
CA LYS A 274 -5.64 -11.44 9.90
C LYS A 274 -6.82 -10.50 9.69
N ALA A 275 -6.90 -9.87 8.52
CA ALA A 275 -8.00 -9.00 8.13
C ALA A 275 -8.83 -9.58 6.98
N VAL A 276 -10.06 -9.08 6.90
CA VAL A 276 -11.03 -9.32 5.83
C VAL A 276 -11.47 -7.95 5.30
N ASP A 277 -11.41 -7.73 3.98
CA ASP A 277 -11.90 -6.49 3.38
C ASP A 277 -13.41 -6.52 3.06
N THR A 278 -13.99 -5.41 2.64
CA THR A 278 -15.43 -5.30 2.33
C THR A 278 -15.88 -6.16 1.17
N ALA A 279 -14.96 -6.67 0.35
CA ALA A 279 -15.23 -7.67 -0.69
C ALA A 279 -15.02 -9.11 -0.21
N ALA A 280 -14.87 -9.31 1.11
CA ALA A 280 -14.59 -10.59 1.75
C ALA A 280 -13.28 -11.26 1.30
N ASN A 281 -12.32 -10.52 0.73
CA ASN A 281 -10.99 -11.06 0.50
C ASN A 281 -10.31 -11.34 1.84
N VAL A 282 -9.52 -12.42 1.88
CA VAL A 282 -8.83 -12.87 3.10
C VAL A 282 -7.32 -12.92 2.88
N GLN A 283 -6.58 -12.83 3.98
CA GLN A 283 -5.14 -13.04 3.98
C GLN A 283 -4.80 -14.54 3.91
N PRO A 284 -3.78 -14.94 3.13
CA PRO A 284 -3.27 -16.31 3.14
C PRO A 284 -2.63 -16.64 4.49
N GLU A 285 -2.75 -17.89 4.93
CA GLU A 285 -2.15 -18.31 6.19
C GLU A 285 -0.63 -18.35 6.12
N ASN A 286 -0.08 -18.95 5.04
CA ASN A 286 1.34 -19.25 4.96
C ASN A 286 2.04 -18.43 3.88
N VAL A 287 3.23 -17.92 4.23
CA VAL A 287 4.12 -17.23 3.29
C VAL A 287 4.49 -18.10 2.10
N LYS A 288 4.66 -19.42 2.29
CA LYS A 288 5.07 -20.36 1.22
C LYS A 288 4.09 -20.39 0.05
N ASP A 289 2.80 -20.16 0.31
CA ASP A 289 1.74 -20.23 -0.70
C ASP A 289 1.76 -18.99 -1.61
N ILE A 290 2.36 -17.89 -1.13
CA ILE A 290 2.48 -16.61 -1.84
C ILE A 290 3.94 -16.18 -2.07
N TRP A 291 4.91 -17.05 -1.78
CA TRP A 291 6.31 -16.73 -1.98
C TRP A 291 6.55 -16.36 -3.45
N ASN A 292 7.36 -15.33 -3.69
CA ASN A 292 7.72 -14.90 -5.03
C ASN A 292 9.13 -14.32 -5.03
N LEU A 293 9.82 -14.46 -6.16
CA LEU A 293 11.25 -14.11 -6.30
C LEU A 293 11.60 -12.64 -5.99
N ARG A 294 10.61 -11.72 -6.07
CA ARG A 294 10.77 -10.28 -5.78
C ARG A 294 10.47 -9.93 -4.32
N GLY A 295 9.95 -10.88 -3.56
CA GLY A 295 9.60 -10.66 -2.17
C GLY A 295 8.58 -9.53 -2.00
N ILE A 296 7.57 -9.46 -2.87
CA ILE A 296 6.52 -8.44 -2.81
C ILE A 296 5.21 -9.04 -2.31
N LEU A 297 4.31 -8.19 -1.80
CA LEU A 297 2.96 -8.52 -1.37
C LEU A 297 2.93 -9.67 -0.34
N ASN A 298 3.84 -9.64 0.64
CA ASN A 298 3.74 -10.57 1.76
C ASN A 298 2.55 -10.17 2.65
N THR A 299 1.40 -10.79 2.40
CA THR A 299 0.16 -10.61 3.16
C THR A 299 -0.18 -11.83 4.01
N SER A 300 0.79 -12.69 4.32
CA SER A 300 0.54 -13.82 5.23
C SER A 300 0.00 -13.34 6.57
N TRP A 301 -0.71 -14.18 7.32
CA TRP A 301 -1.07 -13.84 8.71
C TRP A 301 0.17 -13.39 9.48
N HIS A 302 0.08 -12.27 10.21
CA HIS A 302 1.18 -11.79 11.02
C HIS A 302 1.18 -12.56 12.34
N ARG A 303 2.32 -13.15 12.71
CA ARG A 303 2.48 -13.97 13.91
C ARG A 303 3.60 -13.38 14.77
N VAL A 304 3.32 -13.14 16.05
CA VAL A 304 4.31 -12.68 17.03
C VAL A 304 4.33 -13.62 18.23
N GLN A 305 5.50 -13.83 18.81
CA GLN A 305 5.71 -14.74 19.93
C GLN A 305 5.83 -13.95 21.22
N VAL A 306 4.87 -14.08 22.13
CA VAL A 306 4.85 -13.31 23.39
C VAL A 306 4.96 -14.27 24.57
N ARG A 307 5.89 -13.98 25.48
CA ARG A 307 6.07 -14.74 26.72
C ARG A 307 5.73 -13.89 27.94
N VAL A 308 5.12 -14.50 28.95
CA VAL A 308 4.88 -13.85 30.24
C VAL A 308 6.08 -14.12 31.15
N GLY A 309 6.89 -13.08 31.38
CA GLY A 309 8.06 -13.14 32.26
C GLY A 309 7.66 -13.33 33.73
N HIS A 310 8.53 -13.99 34.51
CA HIS A 310 8.36 -14.01 35.97
C HIS A 310 8.76 -12.64 36.52
N SER A 311 7.89 -12.00 37.28
CA SER A 311 8.29 -10.90 38.14
C SER A 311 9.22 -11.49 39.20
N ASN A 312 10.53 -11.28 39.06
CA ASN A 312 11.45 -11.44 40.18
C ASN A 312 11.13 -10.34 41.19
N LEU A 313 10.23 -10.65 42.11
CA LEU A 313 10.08 -9.99 43.41
C LEU A 313 10.57 -10.96 44.47
#